data_AF-A0A2V7HHM6-F1
#
_entry.id   AF-A0A2V7HHM6-F1
#
_cell.length_a   1.000
_cell.length_b   1.000
_cell.length_c   1.000
_cell.angle_alpha   90.00
_cell.angle_beta   90.00
_cell.angle_gamma   90.00
#
_symmetry.space_group_name_H-M   'P 1'
#
loop_
_entity.id
_entity.type
_entity.pdbx_description
1 polymer ?
#
loop_
_entity_poly.entity_id
_entity_poly.type
_entity_poly.pdbx_seq_one_letter_code
_entity_poly.pdbx_strand_id
1 'polypeptide(L)'
;MASARVEGSEVESAVEKSLAACECAVLAISGGLDSMALLTGAAKLPVRARKTISVATFDHGTGRAAGRAAALVARHAYRAGFLCVSGRASTVGRREEEWRRARWQFLRQVAARRGANVVTAHTLDDQIETVFMRILRDAGPRGLAGLYAESEIVRPFLNLSRATLAAYAKQHRVAFVEDPSNFDRRHLRNRVRLDILP
;
A
#
# COMPACT_ATOMS: atom_id res chain seq x y z
N MET A 1 25.13 2.79 32.01
CA MET A 1 23.76 3.07 31.50
C MET A 1 23.83 3.28 29.98
N ALA A 2 23.83 2.18 29.23
CA ALA A 2 23.79 2.22 27.78
C ALA A 2 22.33 2.29 27.32
N SER A 3 21.97 3.41 26.69
CA SER A 3 20.70 3.60 26.00
C SER A 3 20.63 2.61 24.84
N ALA A 4 19.88 1.52 25.02
CA ALA A 4 19.50 0.62 23.94
C ALA A 4 18.67 1.40 22.91
N ARG A 5 19.32 1.88 21.85
CA ARG A 5 18.61 2.34 20.65
C ARG A 5 17.84 1.13 20.12
N VAL A 6 16.53 1.29 20.04
CA VAL A 6 15.58 0.36 19.46
C VAL A 6 16.08 -0.04 18.06
N GLU A 7 16.52 -1.28 17.89
CA GLU A 7 16.63 -1.88 16.56
C GLU A 7 15.20 -1.99 16.02
N GLY A 8 14.81 -1.01 15.21
CA GLY A 8 13.50 -1.01 14.56
C GLY A 8 13.38 -2.22 13.64
N SER A 9 12.18 -2.78 13.52
CA SER A 9 11.92 -3.85 12.55
C SER A 9 12.36 -3.42 11.15
N GLU A 10 12.70 -4.37 10.29
CA GLU A 10 13.05 -4.10 8.88
C GLU A 10 11.95 -3.28 8.16
N VAL A 11 10.70 -3.52 8.53
CA VAL A 11 9.52 -2.77 8.07
C VAL A 11 9.60 -1.29 8.46
N GLU A 12 9.85 -1.00 9.74
CA GLU A 12 9.95 0.38 10.25
C GLU A 12 11.13 1.12 9.61
N SER A 13 12.28 0.46 9.50
CA SER A 13 13.48 1.01 8.84
C SER A 13 13.21 1.34 7.36
N ALA A 14 12.51 0.45 6.65
CA ALA A 14 12.14 0.69 5.25
C ALA A 14 11.19 1.88 5.09
N VAL A 15 10.21 2.02 5.98
CA VAL A 15 9.27 3.16 6.00
C VAL A 15 10.00 4.45 6.31
N GLU A 16 10.83 4.48 7.37
CA GLU A 16 11.57 5.67 7.77
C GLU A 16 12.49 6.15 6.66
N LYS A 17 13.32 5.27 6.10
CA LYS A 17 14.24 5.61 5.01
C LYS A 17 13.50 6.17 3.79
N SER A 18 12.38 5.56 3.41
CA SER A 18 11.63 5.98 2.21
C SER A 18 10.92 7.31 2.42
N LEU A 19 10.35 7.53 3.60
CA LEU A 19 9.64 8.77 3.90
C LEU A 19 10.58 9.94 4.20
N ALA A 20 11.78 9.68 4.72
CA ALA A 20 12.82 10.70 4.89
C ALA A 20 13.31 11.28 3.55
N ALA A 21 13.19 10.52 2.45
CA ALA A 21 13.50 10.98 1.10
C ALA A 21 12.37 11.80 0.45
N CYS A 22 11.23 11.96 1.12
CA CYS A 22 10.08 12.71 0.62
C CYS A 22 9.95 14.03 1.38
N GLU A 23 9.75 15.15 0.67
CA GLU A 23 9.38 16.41 1.31
C GLU A 23 7.95 16.35 1.88
N CYS A 24 7.02 15.79 1.09
CA CYS A 24 5.65 15.52 1.48
C CYS A 24 5.22 14.15 0.93
N ALA A 25 4.38 13.43 1.68
CA ALA A 25 3.95 12.08 1.31
C ALA A 25 2.44 11.86 1.47
N VAL A 26 1.88 11.09 0.54
CA VAL A 26 0.52 10.55 0.62
C VAL A 26 0.61 9.03 0.67
N LEU A 27 0.30 8.45 1.83
CA LEU A 27 0.22 7.01 2.01
C LEU A 27 -1.10 6.51 1.39
N ALA A 28 -0.99 5.68 0.35
CA ALA A 28 -2.13 5.02 -0.27
C ALA A 28 -2.52 3.77 0.54
N ILE A 29 -3.54 3.89 1.39
CA ILE A 29 -3.94 2.84 2.33
C ILE A 29 -5.29 2.23 1.92
N SER A 30 -5.28 0.95 1.51
CA SER A 30 -6.48 0.22 1.10
C SER A 30 -7.23 -0.42 2.27
N GLY A 31 -6.58 -0.57 3.43
CA GLY A 31 -7.14 -1.28 4.59
C GLY A 31 -6.79 -2.77 4.64
N GLY A 32 -6.09 -3.29 3.62
CA GLY A 32 -5.47 -4.62 3.65
C GLY A 32 -4.16 -4.64 4.44
N LEU A 33 -3.67 -5.85 4.74
CA LEU A 33 -2.52 -6.12 5.63
C LEU A 33 -1.31 -5.23 5.31
N ASP A 34 -0.77 -5.30 4.09
CA ASP A 34 0.46 -4.60 3.70
C ASP A 34 0.32 -3.08 3.87
N SER A 35 -0.83 -2.54 3.47
CA SER A 35 -1.12 -1.11 3.58
C SER A 35 -1.31 -0.65 5.02
N MET A 36 -1.91 -1.48 5.87
CA MET A 36 -2.07 -1.18 7.30
C MET A 36 -0.74 -1.32 8.05
N ALA A 37 0.15 -2.22 7.61
CA ALA A 37 1.54 -2.28 8.09
C ALA A 37 2.31 -0.99 7.73
N LEU A 38 2.16 -0.47 6.51
CA LEU A 38 2.72 0.83 6.10
C LEU A 38 2.24 1.97 7.01
N LEU A 39 0.93 2.05 7.25
CA LEU A 39 0.35 3.06 8.14
C LEU A 39 0.89 2.93 9.58
N THR A 40 1.01 1.69 10.07
CA THR A 40 1.50 1.41 11.43
C THR A 40 2.97 1.79 11.58
N GLY A 41 3.82 1.43 10.60
CA GLY A 41 5.23 1.83 10.57
C GLY A 41 5.38 3.36 10.50
N ALA A 42 4.60 4.03 9.65
CA ALA A 42 4.63 5.50 9.56
C ALA A 42 4.19 6.17 10.87
N ALA A 43 3.28 5.55 11.64
CA ALA A 43 2.85 6.05 12.93
C ALA A 43 3.95 6.02 14.01
N LYS A 44 5.02 5.24 13.81
CA LYS A 44 6.20 5.20 14.69
C LYS A 44 7.15 6.37 14.49
N LEU A 45 7.00 7.10 13.38
CA LEU A 45 7.85 8.24 13.10
C LEU A 45 7.65 9.38 14.11
N PRO A 46 8.68 10.20 14.35
CA PRO A 46 8.57 11.40 15.16
C PRO A 46 7.41 12.29 14.70
N VAL A 47 6.73 12.96 15.66
CA VAL A 47 5.58 13.84 15.38
C VAL A 47 5.87 14.86 14.27
N ARG A 48 7.09 15.39 14.23
CA ARG A 48 7.52 16.37 13.21
C ARG A 48 7.47 15.79 11.79
N ALA A 49 8.01 14.58 11.59
CA ALA A 49 7.97 13.89 10.31
C ALA A 49 6.54 13.55 9.89
N ARG A 50 5.66 13.23 10.84
CA ARG A 50 4.24 12.92 10.56
C ARG A 50 3.44 14.10 9.99
N LYS A 51 3.87 15.35 10.21
CA LYS A 51 3.14 16.55 9.73
C LYS A 51 3.15 16.71 8.21
N THR A 52 4.16 16.19 7.52
CA THR A 52 4.27 16.23 6.06
C THR A 52 3.66 14.98 5.40
N ILE A 53 3.09 14.08 6.20
CA ILE A 53 2.48 12.83 5.76
C ILE A 53 0.96 12.94 5.87
N SER A 54 0.27 12.47 4.83
CA SER A 54 -1.18 12.26 4.84
C SER A 54 -1.54 10.85 4.40
N VAL A 55 -2.73 10.41 4.79
CA VAL A 55 -3.29 9.12 4.42
C VAL A 55 -4.38 9.35 3.39
N ALA A 56 -4.36 8.56 2.31
CA ALA A 56 -5.42 8.53 1.32
C ALA A 56 -5.99 7.12 1.21
N THR A 57 -7.31 7.00 1.33
CA THR A 57 -8.03 5.73 1.16
C THR A 57 -9.11 5.88 0.10
N PHE A 58 -9.36 4.82 -0.67
CA PHE A 58 -10.32 4.85 -1.77
C PHE A 58 -11.25 3.64 -1.69
N ASP A 59 -12.54 3.88 -1.46
CA ASP A 59 -13.58 2.86 -1.49
C ASP A 59 -14.06 2.64 -2.93
N HIS A 60 -13.86 1.44 -3.45
CA HIS A 60 -14.28 1.05 -4.80
C HIS A 60 -15.79 0.79 -4.91
N GLY A 61 -16.54 0.79 -3.81
CA GLY A 61 -17.97 0.50 -3.80
C GLY A 61 -18.31 -0.97 -4.03
N THR A 62 -17.34 -1.87 -3.85
CA THR A 62 -17.49 -3.32 -4.10
C THR A 62 -18.27 -4.06 -3.01
N GLY A 63 -18.65 -3.38 -1.93
CA GLY A 63 -19.54 -3.91 -0.90
C GLY A 63 -19.17 -3.48 0.52
N ARG A 64 -19.72 -4.20 1.51
CA ARG A 64 -19.52 -3.88 2.93
C ARG A 64 -18.06 -3.98 3.37
N ALA A 65 -17.27 -4.89 2.79
CA ALA A 65 -15.86 -5.05 3.14
C ALA A 65 -15.04 -3.79 2.79
N ALA A 66 -15.22 -3.24 1.59
CA ALA A 66 -14.54 -2.02 1.16
C ALA A 66 -14.91 -0.81 2.04
N GLY A 67 -16.19 -0.66 2.38
CA GLY A 67 -16.63 0.37 3.33
C GLY A 67 -16.01 0.22 4.73
N ARG A 68 -15.95 -1.01 5.27
CA ARG A 68 -15.26 -1.29 6.54
C ARG A 68 -13.78 -0.98 6.48
N ALA A 69 -13.11 -1.29 5.37
CA ALA A 69 -11.71 -1.01 5.17
C ALA A 69 -11.44 0.50 5.18
N ALA A 70 -12.20 1.30 4.43
CA ALA A 70 -12.06 2.76 4.45
C ALA A 70 -12.30 3.36 5.85
N ALA A 71 -13.32 2.89 6.57
CA ALA A 71 -13.59 3.31 7.95
C ALA A 71 -12.48 2.91 8.93
N LEU A 72 -11.90 1.71 8.76
CA LEU A 72 -10.76 1.24 9.55
C LEU A 72 -9.55 2.14 9.34
N VAL A 73 -9.24 2.49 8.09
CA VAL A 73 -8.12 3.36 7.72
C VAL A 73 -8.30 4.75 8.33
N ALA A 74 -9.47 5.38 8.14
CA ALA A 74 -9.75 6.71 8.68
C ALA A 74 -9.56 6.74 10.20
N ARG A 75 -10.06 5.72 10.91
CA ARG A 75 -9.89 5.59 12.36
C ARG A 75 -8.43 5.47 12.79
N HIS A 76 -7.65 4.63 12.10
CA HIS A 76 -6.23 4.44 12.44
C HIS A 76 -5.39 5.68 12.12
N ALA A 77 -5.65 6.30 10.96
CA ALA A 77 -5.00 7.54 10.56
C ALA A 77 -5.23 8.65 11.61
N TYR A 78 -6.49 8.85 12.02
CA TYR A 78 -6.84 9.82 13.06
C TYR A 78 -6.12 9.55 14.38
N ARG A 79 -6.14 8.31 14.88
CA ARG A 79 -5.45 7.93 16.13
C ARG A 79 -3.93 8.14 16.06
N ALA A 80 -3.35 7.99 14.87
CA ALA A 80 -1.94 8.21 14.61
C ALA A 80 -1.60 9.68 14.27
N GLY A 81 -2.58 10.60 14.30
CA GLY A 81 -2.37 12.03 14.08
C GLY A 81 -2.20 12.42 12.61
N PHE A 82 -2.63 11.59 11.67
CA PHE A 82 -2.58 11.89 10.23
C PHE A 82 -3.88 12.50 9.74
N LEU A 83 -3.78 13.44 8.79
CA LEU A 83 -4.93 13.79 7.97
C LEU A 83 -5.27 12.60 7.06
N CYS A 84 -6.54 12.19 7.07
CA CYS A 84 -7.05 11.17 6.17
C CYS A 84 -7.97 11.80 5.12
N VAL A 85 -7.66 11.60 3.83
CA VAL A 85 -8.53 11.94 2.71
C VAL A 85 -9.16 10.66 2.20
N SER A 86 -10.48 10.61 2.17
CA SER A 86 -11.23 9.45 1.67
C SER A 86 -11.86 9.78 0.32
N GLY A 87 -11.71 8.89 -0.65
CA GLY A 87 -12.40 8.93 -1.93
C GLY A 87 -13.33 7.73 -2.07
N ARG A 88 -14.35 7.86 -2.91
CA ARG A 88 -15.25 6.76 -3.25
C ARG A 88 -15.56 6.78 -4.73
N ALA A 89 -15.63 5.60 -5.35
CA ALA A 89 -16.09 5.50 -6.73
C ALA A 89 -17.56 5.92 -6.83
N SER A 90 -17.86 6.83 -7.77
CA SER A 90 -19.23 7.28 -8.06
C SER A 90 -20.06 6.21 -8.76
N THR A 91 -19.39 5.31 -9.49
CA THR A 91 -19.97 4.14 -10.13
C THR A 91 -19.18 2.92 -9.70
N VAL A 92 -19.87 1.81 -9.42
CA VAL A 92 -19.20 0.51 -9.26
C VAL A 92 -18.69 0.15 -10.65
N GLY A 93 -17.40 0.41 -10.91
CA GLY A 93 -16.75 -0.01 -12.16
C GLY A 93 -17.02 -1.50 -12.39
N ARG A 94 -17.19 -1.90 -13.65
CA ARG A 94 -17.48 -3.32 -13.97
C ARG A 94 -16.19 -4.13 -14.13
N ARG A 95 -15.05 -3.44 -14.28
CA ARG A 95 -13.73 -4.03 -14.53
C ARG A 95 -12.69 -3.52 -13.55
N GLU A 96 -11.75 -4.39 -13.20
CA GLU A 96 -10.62 -4.08 -12.30
C GLU A 96 -9.78 -2.89 -12.79
N GLU A 97 -9.65 -2.71 -14.10
CA GLU A 97 -8.91 -1.60 -14.71
C GLU A 97 -9.57 -0.24 -14.43
N GLU A 98 -10.90 -0.18 -14.41
CA GLU A 98 -11.66 1.04 -14.11
C GLU A 98 -11.49 1.43 -12.65
N TRP A 99 -11.57 0.45 -11.74
CA TRP A 99 -11.28 0.64 -10.33
C TRP A 99 -9.85 1.14 -10.10
N ARG A 100 -8.87 0.52 -10.76
CA ARG A 100 -7.46 0.92 -10.67
C ARG A 100 -7.27 2.34 -11.18
N ARG A 101 -7.90 2.71 -12.31
CA ARG A 101 -7.83 4.06 -12.89
C ARG A 101 -8.42 5.11 -11.96
N ALA A 102 -9.63 4.88 -11.42
CA ALA A 102 -10.29 5.80 -10.50
C ALA A 102 -9.46 6.02 -9.22
N ARG A 103 -8.92 4.94 -8.64
CA ARG A 103 -8.02 5.03 -7.48
C ARG A 103 -6.77 5.86 -7.78
N TRP A 104 -6.12 5.62 -8.92
CA TRP A 104 -4.92 6.38 -9.28
C TRP A 104 -5.22 7.84 -9.57
N GLN A 105 -6.34 8.15 -10.21
CA GLN A 105 -6.79 9.52 -10.43
C GLN A 105 -7.00 10.24 -9.08
N PHE A 106 -7.68 9.60 -8.14
CA PHE A 106 -7.87 10.12 -6.79
C PHE A 106 -6.53 10.35 -6.07
N LEU A 107 -5.65 9.35 -6.04
CA LEU A 107 -4.34 9.46 -5.36
C LEU A 107 -3.50 10.59 -5.94
N ARG A 108 -3.45 10.71 -7.27
CA ARG A 108 -2.71 11.79 -7.95
C ARG A 108 -3.29 13.17 -7.64
N GLN A 109 -4.61 13.30 -7.58
CA GLN A 109 -5.25 14.57 -7.19
C GLN A 109 -4.90 14.97 -5.75
N VAL A 110 -4.91 14.01 -4.81
CA VAL A 110 -4.55 14.27 -3.41
C VAL A 110 -3.07 14.65 -3.29
N ALA A 111 -2.19 13.93 -4.00
CA ALA A 111 -0.77 14.18 -4.05
C ALA A 111 -0.42 15.56 -4.65
N ALA A 112 -1.01 15.89 -5.80
CA ALA A 112 -0.76 17.16 -6.50
C ALA A 112 -1.12 18.38 -5.65
N ARG A 113 -2.23 18.34 -4.91
CA ARG A 113 -2.64 19.43 -4.00
C ARG A 113 -1.64 19.73 -2.88
N ARG A 114 -0.71 18.80 -2.62
CA ARG A 114 0.27 18.86 -1.53
C ARG A 114 1.72 18.85 -2.01
N GLY A 115 1.96 18.80 -3.32
CA GLY A 115 3.29 18.55 -3.87
C GLY A 115 3.92 17.26 -3.32
N ALA A 116 3.12 16.23 -3.08
CA ALA A 116 3.52 15.04 -2.34
C ALA A 116 3.80 13.84 -3.24
N ASN A 117 4.71 12.96 -2.81
CA ASN A 117 4.89 11.65 -3.43
C ASN A 117 3.80 10.67 -2.98
N VAL A 118 3.31 9.84 -3.91
CA VAL A 118 2.41 8.74 -3.56
C VAL A 118 3.24 7.57 -3.05
N VAL A 119 2.92 7.09 -1.85
CA VAL A 119 3.60 5.97 -1.20
C VAL A 119 2.65 4.77 -1.17
N THR A 120 3.10 3.63 -1.67
CA THR A 120 2.30 2.40 -1.75
C THR A 120 2.97 1.26 -0.99
N ALA A 121 2.19 0.31 -0.50
CA ALA A 121 2.69 -0.87 0.21
C ALA A 121 2.97 -2.05 -0.74
N HIS A 122 3.43 -1.79 -1.97
CA HIS A 122 3.81 -2.87 -2.88
C HIS A 122 5.05 -3.60 -2.35
N THR A 123 4.99 -4.92 -2.44
CA THR A 123 5.94 -5.89 -1.89
C THR A 123 6.80 -6.55 -2.96
N LEU A 124 7.79 -7.33 -2.53
CA LEU A 124 8.55 -8.24 -3.41
C LEU A 124 7.61 -9.24 -4.12
N ASP A 125 6.61 -9.77 -3.42
CA ASP A 125 5.61 -10.67 -3.99
C ASP A 125 4.82 -9.98 -5.12
N ASP A 126 4.43 -8.71 -4.95
CA ASP A 126 3.76 -7.95 -6.01
C ASP A 126 4.64 -7.77 -7.24
N GLN A 127 5.96 -7.68 -7.04
CA GLN A 127 6.94 -7.63 -8.12
C GLN A 127 7.00 -8.96 -8.85
N ILE A 128 7.13 -10.08 -8.14
CA ILE A 128 7.15 -11.43 -8.73
C ILE A 128 5.87 -11.68 -9.54
N GLU A 129 4.69 -11.38 -8.96
CA GLU A 129 3.41 -11.46 -9.65
C GLU A 129 3.40 -10.62 -10.94
N THR A 130 3.92 -9.39 -10.87
CA THR A 130 3.95 -8.46 -12.01
C THR A 130 4.85 -9.00 -13.13
N VAL A 131 6.03 -9.49 -12.79
CA VAL A 131 6.97 -10.08 -13.75
C VAL A 131 6.35 -11.32 -14.39
N PHE A 132 5.76 -12.22 -13.59
CA PHE A 132 5.12 -13.42 -14.10
C PHE A 132 3.96 -13.11 -15.06
N MET A 133 3.08 -12.17 -14.70
CA MET A 133 2.00 -11.72 -15.58
C MET A 133 2.52 -11.10 -16.89
N ARG A 134 3.69 -10.47 -16.88
CA ARG A 134 4.32 -9.90 -18.09
C ARG A 134 4.96 -10.98 -18.96
N ILE A 135 5.58 -12.00 -18.37
CA ILE A 135 6.10 -13.16 -19.10
C ILE A 135 4.96 -13.88 -19.83
N LEU A 136 3.83 -14.12 -19.16
CA LEU A 136 2.64 -14.73 -19.78
C LEU A 136 2.06 -13.92 -20.96
N ARG A 137 2.46 -12.66 -21.11
CA ARG A 137 2.02 -11.74 -22.18
C ARG A 137 3.13 -11.44 -23.19
N ASP A 138 4.20 -12.24 -23.20
CA ASP A 138 5.33 -12.14 -24.14
C ASP A 138 6.09 -10.81 -24.06
N ALA A 139 6.26 -10.27 -22.83
CA ALA A 139 7.01 -9.04 -22.63
C ALA A 139 8.53 -9.26 -22.80
N GLY A 140 9.17 -8.42 -23.63
CA GLY A 140 10.62 -8.43 -23.79
C GLY A 140 11.41 -8.02 -22.53
N PRO A 141 12.75 -8.07 -22.55
CA PRO A 141 13.61 -7.95 -21.35
C PRO A 141 13.41 -6.65 -20.54
N ARG A 142 13.18 -5.52 -21.22
CA ARG A 142 12.87 -4.23 -20.56
C ARG A 142 11.53 -4.25 -19.81
N GLY A 143 10.61 -5.12 -20.22
CA GLY A 143 9.35 -5.38 -19.55
C GLY A 143 9.50 -6.12 -18.22
N LEU A 144 10.63 -6.77 -17.94
CA LEU A 144 10.82 -7.57 -16.72
C LEU A 144 11.22 -6.73 -15.49
N ALA A 145 11.55 -5.45 -15.66
CA ALA A 145 11.79 -4.56 -14.51
C ALA A 145 10.56 -4.44 -13.58
N GLY A 146 9.34 -4.72 -14.08
CA GLY A 146 8.13 -4.76 -13.26
C GLY A 146 7.86 -3.43 -12.54
N LEU A 147 7.84 -3.50 -11.21
CA LEU A 147 7.70 -2.41 -10.25
C LEU A 147 9.05 -1.78 -9.83
N TYR A 148 10.20 -2.36 -10.19
CA TYR A 148 11.52 -1.73 -10.03
C TYR A 148 11.80 -0.67 -11.11
N ALA A 149 10.99 -0.59 -12.17
CA ALA A 149 11.10 0.47 -13.14
C ALA A 149 10.94 1.85 -12.47
N GLU A 150 11.72 2.83 -12.93
CA GLU A 150 11.71 4.20 -12.41
C GLU A 150 10.29 4.78 -12.40
N SER A 151 9.93 5.39 -11.28
CA SER A 151 8.57 5.84 -11.02
C SER A 151 8.56 6.88 -9.90
N GLU A 152 7.67 7.86 -10.00
CA GLU A 152 7.40 8.84 -8.95
C GLU A 152 6.72 8.24 -7.70
N ILE A 153 6.32 6.95 -7.78
CA ILE A 153 5.68 6.22 -6.70
C ILE A 153 6.74 5.61 -5.79
N VAL A 154 6.67 5.95 -4.51
CA VAL A 154 7.55 5.39 -3.48
C VAL A 154 6.98 4.05 -3.03
N ARG A 155 7.85 3.02 -2.95
CA ARG A 155 7.49 1.64 -2.60
C ARG A 155 8.41 1.13 -1.50
N PRO A 156 8.17 1.48 -0.23
CA PRO A 156 9.08 1.12 0.88
C PRO A 156 9.30 -0.38 1.01
N PHE A 157 8.29 -1.18 0.66
CA PHE A 157 8.29 -2.63 0.85
C PHE A 157 8.70 -3.42 -0.38
N LEU A 158 9.19 -2.79 -1.44
CA LEU A 158 9.46 -3.48 -2.71
C LEU A 158 10.51 -4.60 -2.59
N ASN A 159 11.36 -4.53 -1.55
CA ASN A 159 12.35 -5.56 -1.23
C ASN A 159 11.94 -6.46 -0.05
N LEU A 160 10.73 -6.29 0.49
CA LEU A 160 10.21 -7.07 1.61
C LEU A 160 9.13 -8.03 1.13
N SER A 161 9.13 -9.24 1.69
CA SER A 161 8.08 -10.22 1.41
C SER A 161 6.78 -9.89 2.15
N ARG A 162 5.65 -10.37 1.62
CA ARG A 162 4.38 -10.34 2.37
C ARG A 162 4.46 -11.13 3.67
N ALA A 163 5.27 -12.18 3.74
CA ALA A 163 5.50 -12.94 4.97
C ALA A 163 6.17 -12.07 6.06
N THR A 164 7.15 -11.25 5.68
CA THR A 164 7.77 -10.25 6.58
C THR A 164 6.72 -9.27 7.09
N LEU A 165 5.86 -8.76 6.21
CA LEU A 165 4.78 -7.84 6.60
C LEU A 165 3.72 -8.53 7.49
N ALA A 166 3.41 -9.80 7.25
CA ALA A 166 2.49 -10.57 8.08
C ALA A 166 3.04 -10.80 9.49
N ALA A 167 4.34 -11.11 9.60
CA ALA A 167 5.01 -11.23 10.90
C ALA A 167 4.99 -9.90 11.66
N TYR A 168 5.30 -8.78 10.98
CA TYR A 168 5.18 -7.43 11.55
C TYR A 168 3.75 -7.13 12.00
N ALA A 169 2.76 -7.40 11.14
CA ALA A 169 1.35 -7.18 11.45
C ALA A 169 0.91 -7.96 12.69
N LYS A 170 1.35 -9.22 12.83
CA LYS A 170 1.09 -10.05 14.01
C LYS A 170 1.74 -9.49 15.27
N GLN A 171 3.03 -9.16 15.21
CA GLN A 171 3.79 -8.62 16.34
C GLN A 171 3.18 -7.30 16.86
N HIS A 172 2.77 -6.42 15.94
CA HIS A 172 2.24 -5.10 16.27
C HIS A 172 0.70 -5.06 16.39
N ARG A 173 0.03 -6.22 16.29
CA ARG A 173 -1.44 -6.35 16.34
C ARG A 173 -2.16 -5.40 15.37
N VAL A 174 -1.63 -5.32 14.15
CA VAL A 174 -2.16 -4.46 13.09
C VAL A 174 -3.54 -4.96 12.70
N ALA A 175 -4.55 -4.09 12.84
CA ALA A 175 -5.88 -4.38 12.34
C ALA A 175 -5.92 -4.16 10.82
N PHE A 176 -6.49 -5.12 10.08
CA PHE A 176 -6.73 -5.01 8.65
C PHE A 176 -8.06 -5.68 8.29
N VAL A 177 -8.58 -5.40 7.10
CA VAL A 177 -9.74 -6.07 6.53
C VAL A 177 -9.29 -6.97 5.40
N GLU A 178 -9.68 -8.24 5.44
CA GLU A 178 -9.58 -9.13 4.28
C GLU A 178 -10.77 -8.87 3.35
N ASP A 179 -10.47 -8.54 2.10
CA ASP A 179 -11.48 -8.42 1.05
C ASP A 179 -11.68 -9.79 0.39
N PRO A 180 -12.90 -10.36 0.41
CA PRO A 180 -13.20 -11.61 -0.30
C PRO A 180 -12.85 -11.57 -1.79
N SER A 181 -12.85 -10.40 -2.43
CA SER A 181 -12.46 -10.28 -3.84
C SER A 181 -11.01 -10.66 -4.11
N ASN A 182 -10.15 -10.66 -3.09
CA ASN A 182 -8.75 -11.08 -3.22
C ASN A 182 -8.61 -12.60 -3.48
N PHE A 183 -9.68 -13.37 -3.28
CA PHE A 183 -9.74 -14.80 -3.55
C PHE A 183 -10.45 -15.14 -4.86
N ASP A 184 -10.92 -14.13 -5.60
CA ASP A 184 -11.66 -14.34 -6.83
C ASP A 184 -10.73 -14.64 -8.02
N ARG A 185 -10.76 -15.89 -8.48
CA ARG A 185 -9.94 -16.41 -9.60
C ARG A 185 -10.31 -15.83 -10.97
N ARG A 186 -11.37 -15.02 -11.08
CA ARG A 186 -11.64 -14.28 -12.32
C ARG A 186 -10.55 -13.27 -12.64
N HIS A 187 -9.82 -12.79 -11.62
CA HIS A 187 -8.71 -11.86 -11.78
C HIS A 187 -7.41 -12.62 -12.06
N LEU A 188 -6.72 -12.28 -13.16
CA LEU A 188 -5.46 -12.92 -13.56
C LEU A 188 -4.43 -12.88 -12.42
N ARG A 189 -4.33 -11.74 -11.72
CA ARG A 189 -3.40 -11.57 -10.60
C ARG A 189 -3.69 -12.54 -9.46
N ASN A 190 -4.96 -12.74 -9.12
CA ASN A 190 -5.36 -13.69 -8.08
C ASN A 190 -5.04 -15.12 -8.49
N ARG A 191 -5.22 -15.51 -9.76
CA ARG A 191 -4.80 -16.84 -10.25
C ARG A 191 -3.29 -17.04 -10.12
N VAL A 192 -2.50 -16.06 -10.53
CA VAL A 192 -1.04 -16.11 -10.38
C VAL A 192 -0.65 -16.31 -8.92
N ARG A 193 -1.30 -15.59 -7.99
CA ARG A 193 -1.06 -15.69 -6.56
C ARG A 193 -1.55 -17.00 -5.92
N LEU A 194 -2.70 -17.53 -6.34
CA LEU A 194 -3.35 -18.65 -5.66
C LEU A 194 -2.98 -20.02 -6.24
N ASP A 195 -2.72 -20.06 -7.55
CA ASP A 195 -2.61 -21.31 -8.29
C ASP A 195 -1.19 -21.54 -8.85
N ILE A 196 -0.34 -20.51 -8.90
CA ILE A 196 0.98 -20.58 -9.58
C ILE A 196 2.15 -20.25 -8.66
N LEU A 197 2.03 -19.22 -7.82
CA LEU A 197 3.06 -18.78 -6.88
C LEU A 197 2.64 -19.11 -5.43
N PRO A 198 2.79 -20.36 -4.96
CA PRO A 198 2.54 -20.70 -3.56
C PRO A 198 3.58 -20.09 -2.61
#